data_AF-A0A7G8WDL5-F1
#
_entry.id   AF-A0A7G8WDL5-F1
#
_cell.length_a   1.000
_cell.length_b   1.000
_cell.length_c   1.000
_cell.angle_alpha   90.00
_cell.angle_beta   90.00
_cell.angle_gamma   90.00
#
_symmetry.space_group_name_H-M   'P 1'
#
loop_
_entity.id
_entity.type
_entity.pdbx_description
1 polymer ?
#
loop_
_entity_poly.entity_id
_entity_poly.type
_entity_poly.pdbx_seq_one_letter_code
_entity_poly.pdbx_strand_id
1 'polypeptide(L)'
;MTGTLIALISIVIGIVAANVTGYVYKKYSFGVIGNTLIGVFGSVFLIKSFGRLGFDPWSIMNDGDFDRVRLTINLLVSALGGGLGLVFTRWIYNKMNK
;
A
#
# COMPACT_ATOMS: atom_id res chain seq x y z
N MET A 1 1.12 -10.84 18.28
CA MET A 1 1.97 -11.16 17.10
C MET A 1 1.18 -11.21 15.79
N THR A 2 -0.14 -11.26 15.82
CA THR A 2 -1.03 -11.33 14.65
C THR A 2 -1.18 -9.98 13.90
N GLY A 3 -1.01 -8.83 14.57
CA GLY A 3 -1.07 -7.50 13.92
C GLY A 3 0.10 -7.24 12.98
N THR A 4 1.30 -7.72 13.35
CA THR A 4 2.49 -7.74 12.49
C THR A 4 2.30 -8.59 11.23
N LEU A 5 1.56 -9.69 11.33
CA LEU A 5 1.29 -10.57 10.19
C LEU A 5 0.29 -9.91 9.23
N ILE A 6 -0.73 -9.23 9.75
CA ILE A 6 -1.66 -8.40 8.96
C ILE A 6 -0.88 -7.29 8.24
N ALA A 7 0.01 -6.59 8.94
CA ALA A 7 0.84 -5.54 8.33
C ALA A 7 1.71 -6.06 7.17
N LEU A 8 2.34 -7.23 7.35
CA LEU A 8 3.14 -7.86 6.29
C LEU A 8 2.29 -8.26 5.07
N ILE A 9 1.12 -8.87 5.29
CA ILE A 9 0.19 -9.22 4.20
C ILE A 9 -0.24 -7.95 3.45
N SER A 10 -0.58 -6.89 4.17
CA SER A 10 -0.94 -5.61 3.56
C SER A 10 0.19 -5.07 2.70
N ILE A 11 1.44 -5.07 3.18
CA ILE A 11 2.60 -4.62 2.40
C ILE A 11 2.79 -5.47 1.14
N VAL A 12 2.66 -6.80 1.23
CA VAL A 12 2.74 -7.69 0.06
C VAL A 12 1.69 -7.34 -0.99
N ILE A 13 0.44 -7.11 -0.56
CA ILE A 13 -0.64 -6.67 -1.46
C ILE A 13 -0.29 -5.32 -2.11
N GLY A 14 0.30 -4.40 -1.35
CA GLY A 14 0.82 -3.15 -1.84
C GLY A 14 1.89 -3.27 -2.92
N ILE A 15 2.86 -4.17 -2.72
CA ILE A 15 3.90 -4.50 -3.71
C ILE A 15 3.29 -5.08 -4.98
N VAL A 16 2.36 -6.02 -4.85
CA VAL A 16 1.67 -6.64 -5.98
C VAL A 16 0.90 -5.58 -6.75
N ALA A 17 0.13 -4.74 -6.07
CA ALA A 17 -0.63 -3.66 -6.69
C ALA A 17 0.26 -2.67 -7.46
N ALA A 18 1.40 -2.26 -6.88
CA ALA A 18 2.35 -1.37 -7.56
C ALA A 18 2.97 -2.01 -8.80
N ASN A 19 3.37 -3.28 -8.73
CA ASN A 19 3.93 -3.99 -9.87
C ASN A 19 2.89 -4.23 -10.97
N VAL A 20 1.67 -4.63 -10.63
CA VAL A 20 0.55 -4.77 -11.57
C VAL A 20 0.24 -3.42 -12.23
N THR A 21 0.18 -2.34 -11.45
CA THR A 21 -0.06 -0.99 -11.98
C THR A 21 1.06 -0.55 -12.93
N GLY A 22 2.32 -0.80 -12.58
CA GLY A 22 3.47 -0.53 -13.45
C GLY A 22 3.48 -1.40 -14.71
N TYR A 23 2.99 -2.63 -14.64
CA TYR A 23 2.86 -3.54 -15.79
C TYR A 23 1.76 -3.10 -16.76
N VAL A 24 0.57 -2.79 -16.24
CA VAL A 24 -0.58 -2.30 -17.03
C VAL A 24 -0.28 -0.92 -17.60
N TYR A 25 0.26 -0.02 -16.80
CA TYR A 25 0.57 1.35 -17.20
C TYR A 25 2.08 1.58 -17.30
N LYS A 26 2.71 1.02 -18.33
CA LYS A 26 4.16 1.12 -18.59
C LYS A 26 4.72 2.55 -18.50
N LYS A 27 3.91 3.58 -18.82
CA LYS A 27 4.28 5.00 -18.70
C LYS A 27 4.70 5.41 -17.28
N TYR A 28 4.15 4.78 -16.25
CA TYR A 28 4.42 5.07 -14.84
C TYR A 28 5.42 4.12 -14.19
N SER A 29 5.88 3.08 -14.90
CA SER A 29 6.79 2.10 -14.30
C SER A 29 8.20 2.66 -14.09
N PHE A 30 8.79 2.27 -12.96
CA PHE A 30 10.19 2.49 -12.60
C PHE A 30 11.00 1.17 -12.59
N GLY A 31 10.54 0.15 -13.33
CA GLY A 31 11.08 -1.21 -13.27
C GLY A 31 10.64 -1.99 -12.02
N VAL A 32 10.97 -3.29 -11.95
CA VAL A 32 10.49 -4.18 -10.87
C VAL A 32 10.96 -3.72 -9.49
N ILE A 33 12.23 -3.33 -9.37
CA ILE A 33 12.81 -2.87 -8.09
C ILE A 33 12.17 -1.54 -7.66
N GLY A 34 12.07 -0.57 -8.58
CA GLY A 34 11.47 0.73 -8.31
C GLY A 34 9.98 0.62 -7.94
N ASN A 35 9.21 -0.15 -8.70
CA ASN A 35 7.80 -0.41 -8.42
C ASN A 35 7.62 -1.08 -7.05
N THR A 36 8.51 -2.00 -6.67
CA THR A 36 8.46 -2.69 -5.37
C THR A 36 8.73 -1.74 -4.22
N LEU A 37 9.77 -0.90 -4.32
CA LEU A 37 10.06 0.11 -3.29
C LEU A 37 8.89 1.09 -3.14
N ILE A 38 8.35 1.59 -4.25
CA ILE A 38 7.18 2.48 -4.22
C ILE A 38 5.96 1.76 -3.64
N GLY A 39 5.77 0.48 -3.96
CA GLY A 39 4.73 -0.38 -3.39
C GLY A 39 4.83 -0.47 -1.88
N VAL A 40 6.02 -0.76 -1.33
CA VAL A 40 6.24 -0.82 0.12
C VAL A 40 5.95 0.54 0.77
N PHE A 41 6.61 1.60 0.31
CA PHE A 41 6.51 2.91 0.96
C PHE A 41 5.15 3.56 0.77
N GLY A 42 4.56 3.47 -0.42
CA GLY A 42 3.22 4.02 -0.71
C GLY A 42 2.13 3.34 0.11
N SER A 43 2.22 2.03 0.29
CA SER A 43 1.28 1.26 1.09
C SER A 43 1.42 1.55 2.57
N VAL A 44 2.64 1.54 3.11
CA VAL A 44 2.89 1.90 4.52
C VAL A 44 2.43 3.32 4.82
N PHE A 45 2.66 4.27 3.91
CA PHE A 45 2.23 5.65 4.08
C PHE A 45 0.71 5.78 4.18
N LEU A 46 -0.05 5.13 3.29
CA LEU A 46 -1.51 5.16 3.39
C LEU A 46 -2.04 4.40 4.58
N ILE A 47 -1.54 3.19 4.87
CA ILE A 47 -1.97 2.41 6.03
C ILE A 47 -1.77 3.22 7.31
N LYS A 48 -0.62 3.89 7.47
CA LYS A 48 -0.33 4.68 8.68
C LYS A 48 -1.15 5.97 8.76
N SER A 49 -1.45 6.58 7.61
CA SER A 49 -2.36 7.73 7.53
C SER A 49 -3.79 7.35 7.94
N PHE A 50 -4.29 6.21 7.45
CA PHE A 50 -5.62 5.67 7.79
C PHE A 50 -5.65 4.97 9.15
N GLY A 51 -4.51 4.57 9.69
CA GLY A 51 -4.38 3.98 11.02
C GLY A 51 -4.92 4.89 12.12
N ARG A 52 -4.69 6.20 11.98
CA ARG A 52 -5.26 7.23 12.87
C ARG A 52 -6.79 7.31 12.85
N LEU A 53 -7.45 6.78 11.82
CA LEU A 53 -8.90 6.67 11.72
C LEU A 53 -9.44 5.35 12.32
N GLY A 54 -8.57 4.52 12.90
CA GLY A 54 -8.94 3.24 13.52
C GLY A 54 -8.77 2.01 12.62
N PHE A 55 -8.16 2.16 11.44
CA PHE A 55 -7.90 1.05 10.50
C PHE A 55 -6.50 0.45 10.63
N ASP A 56 -5.84 0.65 11.78
CA ASP A 56 -4.53 0.08 12.06
C ASP A 56 -4.61 -1.44 12.29
N PRO A 57 -3.58 -2.21 11.92
CA PRO A 57 -3.50 -3.66 12.14
C PRO A 57 -3.76 -4.10 13.59
N TRP A 58 -3.44 -3.22 14.56
CA TRP A 58 -3.68 -3.45 15.98
C TRP A 58 -5.14 -3.21 16.37
N SER A 59 -5.83 -2.27 15.72
CA SER A 59 -7.25 -1.99 15.97
C SER A 59 -8.18 -2.97 15.25
N ILE A 60 -7.70 -3.65 14.21
CA ILE A 60 -8.40 -4.78 13.56
C ILE A 60 -8.53 -5.98 14.51
N MET A 61 -7.65 -6.03 15.51
CA MET A 61 -7.53 -7.18 16.39
C MET A 61 -7.76 -6.75 17.83
N ASN A 62 -9.01 -6.40 18.11
CA ASN A 62 -9.47 -6.19 19.47
C ASN A 62 -10.16 -7.47 19.94
N ASP A 63 -9.73 -8.01 21.08
CA ASP A 63 -10.39 -9.09 21.83
C ASP A 63 -10.68 -10.40 21.09
N GLY A 64 -9.80 -10.80 20.16
CA GLY A 64 -9.85 -12.13 19.54
C GLY A 64 -10.96 -12.33 18.51
N ASP A 65 -11.80 -11.32 18.27
CA ASP A 65 -12.75 -11.29 17.16
C ASP A 65 -12.12 -10.59 15.95
N PHE A 66 -12.33 -11.18 14.77
CA PHE A 66 -11.65 -10.78 13.56
C PHE A 66 -12.56 -9.88 12.75
N ASP A 67 -12.38 -8.57 12.87
CA ASP A 67 -13.21 -7.58 12.18
C ASP A 67 -12.87 -7.58 10.67
N ARG A 68 -13.49 -8.51 9.95
CA ARG A 68 -13.29 -8.77 8.51
C ARG A 68 -13.43 -7.50 7.68
N VAL A 69 -14.33 -6.60 8.07
CA VAL A 69 -14.57 -5.33 7.36
C VAL A 69 -13.34 -4.44 7.44
N ARG A 70 -12.75 -4.27 8.63
CA ARG A 70 -11.56 -3.44 8.82
C ARG A 70 -10.34 -4.03 8.10
N LEU A 71 -10.22 -5.36 8.07
CA LEU A 71 -9.16 -6.02 7.32
C LEU A 71 -9.31 -5.78 5.81
N THR A 72 -10.50 -5.97 5.24
CA THR A 72 -10.73 -5.71 3.81
C THR A 72 -10.41 -4.26 3.45
N ILE A 73 -10.81 -3.29 4.27
CA ILE A 73 -10.47 -1.88 4.07
C ILE A 73 -8.96 -1.67 4.12
N ASN A 74 -8.26 -2.24 5.10
CA ASN A 74 -6.81 -2.10 5.21
C ASN A 74 -6.09 -2.63 3.95
N LEU A 75 -6.53 -3.78 3.43
CA LEU A 75 -5.98 -4.36 2.19
C LEU A 75 -6.26 -3.49 0.97
N LEU A 76 -7.47 -2.94 0.84
CA LEU A 76 -7.83 -2.03 -0.26
C LEU A 76 -7.02 -0.74 -0.20
N VAL A 77 -6.88 -0.15 1.00
CA VAL A 77 -6.05 1.05 1.22
C VAL A 77 -4.60 0.77 0.88
N SER A 78 -4.09 -0.41 1.23
CA SER A 78 -2.73 -0.83 0.86
C SER A 78 -2.55 -0.94 -0.66
N ALA A 79 -3.46 -1.64 -1.34
CA ALA A 79 -3.43 -1.78 -2.79
C ALA A 79 -3.49 -0.42 -3.51
N LEU A 80 -4.38 0.47 -3.04
CA LEU A 80 -4.46 1.85 -3.51
C LEU A 80 -3.17 2.61 -3.22
N GLY A 81 -2.55 2.42 -2.05
CA GLY A 81 -1.29 3.06 -1.68
C GLY A 81 -0.13 2.66 -2.58
N GLY A 82 -0.01 1.38 -2.90
CA GLY A 82 0.98 0.89 -3.86
C GLY A 82 0.74 1.43 -5.28
N GLY A 83 -0.50 1.36 -5.77
CA GLY A 83 -0.84 1.83 -7.13
C GLY A 83 -0.76 3.35 -7.29
N LEU A 84 -1.40 4.11 -6.40
CA LEU A 84 -1.36 5.58 -6.41
C LEU A 84 0.03 6.11 -6.09
N GLY A 85 0.77 5.45 -5.20
CA GLY A 85 2.16 5.80 -4.90
C GLY A 85 3.03 5.82 -6.15
N LEU A 86 2.83 4.85 -7.06
CA LEU A 86 3.55 4.76 -8.33
C LEU A 86 3.18 5.91 -9.29
N VAL A 87 1.90 6.21 -9.42
CA VAL A 87 1.41 7.34 -10.23
C VAL A 87 1.93 8.68 -9.69
N PHE A 88 1.84 8.88 -8.36
CA PHE A 88 2.26 10.09 -7.68
C PHE A 88 3.78 10.31 -7.80
N THR A 89 4.57 9.26 -7.61
CA THR A 89 6.04 9.33 -7.73
C THR A 89 6.45 9.71 -9.15
N ARG A 90 5.78 9.16 -10.17
CA ARG A 90 6.02 9.55 -11.57
C ARG A 90 5.64 11.00 -11.85
N TRP A 91 4.55 11.48 -11.26
CA TRP A 91 4.13 12.86 -11.40
C TRP A 91 5.18 13.83 -10.82
N ILE A 92 5.70 13.53 -9.63
CA ILE A 92 6.82 14.28 -9.02
C ILE A 92 8.06 14.22 -9.91
N TYR A 93 8.46 13.03 -10.36
CA TYR A 93 9.63 12.84 -11.21
C TYR A 93 9.57 13.71 -12.48
N ASN A 94 8.43 13.73 -13.17
CA ASN A 94 8.24 14.54 -14.37
C ASN A 94 8.22 16.05 -14.10
N LYS A 95 7.83 16.46 -12.88
CA LYS A 95 7.81 17.87 -12.48
C LYS A 95 9.19 18.36 -12.05
N MET A 96 10.02 17.50 -11.46
CA MET A 96 11.39 17.82 -11.05
C MET A 96 12.39 17.77 -12.22
N ASN A 97 12.11 16.96 -13.24
CA ASN A 97 12.96 16.83 -14.42
C ASN A 97 12.58 17.80 -15.56
N LYS A 98 11.80 18.83 -15.22
CA LYS A 98 11.47 20.01 -16.03
C LYS A 98 11.97 21.24 -15.31
#